data_AF-A0A173YQG8-F1
#
_entry.id   AF-A0A173YQG8-F1
#
_cell.length_a   1.000
_cell.length_b   1.000
_cell.length_c   1.000
_cell.angle_alpha   90.00
_cell.angle_beta   90.00
_cell.angle_gamma   90.00
#
_symmetry.space_group_name_H-M   'P 1'
#
loop_
_entity.id
_entity.type
_entity.pdbx_description
1 polymer ?
#
loop_
_entity_poly.entity_id
_entity_poly.type
_entity_poly.pdbx_seq_one_letter_code
_entity_poly.pdbx_strand_id
1 'polypeptide(L)'
;MIRYNVKVNEQIYQVDLEKDVATPQDAESTESSADICFDAIKAEYDYCVTRAEKLENKVYILLAACAFVFTLLTTQIEKVGKMKLPQSGYELVGIIIYVILLIVAVIGNVGMLVRTVNLLKSVNFERLDAGLVLTEGLPDEKDTTVVRFIGRLYVQRTEKNNAILEKGYTVFNKCVDLFCVSIIVLIALAIISIFLGL
;
A
#
# COMPACT_ATOMS: atom_id res chain seq x y z
N MET A 1 -33.61 11.89 -26.49
CA MET A 1 -33.10 11.64 -25.13
C MET A 1 -33.80 10.43 -24.52
N ILE A 2 -33.04 9.41 -24.11
CA ILE A 2 -33.52 8.28 -23.32
C ILE A 2 -32.87 8.40 -21.94
N ARG A 3 -33.69 8.46 -20.89
CA ARG A 3 -33.25 8.65 -19.51
C ARG A 3 -33.19 7.32 -18.79
N TYR A 4 -32.03 6.97 -18.24
CA TYR A 4 -31.85 5.79 -17.42
C TYR A 4 -31.59 6.18 -15.96
N ASN A 5 -32.25 5.47 -15.05
CA ASN A 5 -32.00 5.58 -13.62
C ASN A 5 -31.09 4.42 -13.20
N VAL A 6 -29.86 4.72 -12.81
CA VAL A 6 -28.89 3.72 -12.35
C VAL A 6 -28.73 3.83 -10.85
N LYS A 7 -28.91 2.72 -10.11
CA LYS A 7 -28.77 2.69 -8.65
C LYS A 7 -27.38 2.16 -8.28
N VAL A 8 -26.59 2.98 -7.60
CA VAL A 8 -25.25 2.63 -7.08
C VAL A 8 -25.19 3.05 -5.61
N ASN A 9 -24.82 2.13 -4.71
CA ASN A 9 -24.71 2.38 -3.26
C ASN A 9 -25.92 3.13 -2.67
N GLU A 10 -27.12 2.62 -2.96
CA GLU A 10 -28.42 3.18 -2.54
C GLU A 10 -28.78 4.57 -3.10
N GLN A 11 -27.89 5.22 -3.85
CA GLN A 11 -28.17 6.48 -4.54
C GLN A 11 -28.54 6.22 -6.01
N ILE A 12 -29.47 7.01 -6.53
CA ILE A 12 -29.97 6.89 -7.90
C ILE A 12 -29.39 8.03 -8.73
N TYR A 13 -28.64 7.69 -9.78
CA TYR A 13 -28.07 8.62 -10.74
C TYR A 13 -28.90 8.61 -12.03
N GLN A 14 -29.21 9.79 -12.53
CA GLN A 14 -29.91 9.97 -13.80
C GLN A 14 -28.91 10.24 -14.91
N VAL A 15 -28.91 9.35 -15.90
CA VAL A 15 -28.08 9.48 -17.10
C VAL A 15 -29.01 9.69 -18.28
N ASP A 16 -28.88 10.85 -18.92
CA ASP A 16 -29.59 11.20 -20.14
C ASP A 16 -28.71 10.89 -21.35
N LEU A 17 -29.13 9.92 -22.17
CA LEU A 17 -28.47 9.59 -23.43
C LEU A 17 -29.22 10.27 -24.58
N GLU A 18 -28.51 11.04 -25.40
CA GLU A 18 -29.07 11.65 -26.59
C GLU A 18 -29.43 10.57 -27.63
N LYS A 19 -30.55 10.75 -28.34
CA LYS A 19 -31.04 9.73 -29.27
C LYS A 19 -30.55 10.17 -30.65
N ASP A 20 -29.57 9.47 -31.21
CA ASP A 20 -29.05 9.75 -32.54
C ASP A 20 -30.18 9.77 -33.57
N VAL A 21 -30.43 10.94 -34.12
CA VAL A 21 -31.19 11.11 -35.35
C VAL A 21 -30.15 11.01 -36.46
N ALA A 22 -30.23 9.91 -37.22
CA ALA A 22 -29.30 9.53 -38.26
C ALA A 22 -28.91 10.72 -39.17
N THR A 23 -27.64 11.09 -39.14
CA THR A 23 -26.98 11.86 -40.19
C THR A 23 -25.83 11.00 -40.70
N PRO A 24 -25.75 10.68 -42.01
CA PRO A 24 -24.73 9.76 -42.52
C PRO A 24 -23.44 10.54 -42.78
N GLN A 25 -22.58 10.64 -41.78
CA GLN A 25 -21.19 11.01 -41.99
C GLN A 25 -20.32 10.56 -40.82
N ASP A 26 -19.15 10.06 -41.22
CA ASP A 26 -18.02 9.57 -40.44
C ASP A 26 -18.16 8.17 -39.84
N ALA A 27 -17.25 7.32 -40.28
CA ALA A 27 -16.91 6.04 -39.68
C ALA A 27 -16.26 6.30 -38.31
N GLU A 28 -17.02 6.83 -37.36
CA GLU A 28 -16.77 6.56 -35.95
C GLU A 28 -17.03 5.08 -35.76
N SER A 29 -15.96 4.32 -35.58
CA SER A 29 -16.04 2.97 -35.02
C SER A 29 -16.98 3.04 -33.82
N THR A 30 -18.19 2.54 -33.98
CA THR A 30 -19.16 2.47 -32.91
C THR A 30 -18.58 1.52 -31.87
N GLU A 31 -17.79 2.04 -30.93
CA GLU A 31 -17.21 1.26 -29.85
C GLU A 31 -18.36 0.54 -29.18
N SER A 32 -18.36 -0.79 -29.28
CA SER A 32 -19.42 -1.58 -28.70
C SER A 32 -19.40 -1.33 -27.19
N SER A 33 -20.56 -1.32 -26.54
CA SER A 33 -20.62 -1.27 -25.08
C SER A 33 -19.75 -2.34 -24.39
N ALA A 34 -19.46 -3.45 -25.10
CA ALA A 34 -18.51 -4.47 -24.70
C ALA A 34 -17.05 -3.99 -24.73
N ASP A 35 -16.65 -3.21 -25.73
CA ASP A 35 -15.30 -2.65 -25.88
C ASP A 35 -15.02 -1.62 -24.78
N ILE A 36 -15.98 -0.72 -24.52
CA ILE A 36 -15.89 0.27 -23.43
C ILE A 36 -15.78 -0.43 -22.06
N CYS A 37 -16.56 -1.50 -21.85
CA CYS A 37 -16.50 -2.28 -20.61
C CYS A 37 -15.15 -3.00 -20.46
N PHE A 38 -14.64 -3.58 -21.55
CA PHE A 38 -13.33 -4.22 -21.59
C PHE A 38 -12.20 -3.24 -21.28
N ASP A 39 -12.21 -2.06 -21.89
CA ASP A 39 -11.21 -1.03 -21.67
C ASP A 39 -11.26 -0.47 -20.25
N ALA A 40 -12.45 -0.31 -19.66
CA ALA A 40 -12.59 0.05 -18.25
C ALA A 40 -11.99 -1.01 -17.32
N ILE A 41 -12.30 -2.29 -17.57
CA ILE A 41 -11.76 -3.45 -16.83
C ILE A 41 -10.24 -3.52 -16.93
N LYS A 42 -9.71 -3.30 -18.13
CA LYS A 42 -8.27 -3.29 -18.40
C LYS A 42 -7.59 -2.12 -17.70
N ALA A 43 -8.14 -0.91 -17.79
CA ALA A 43 -7.60 0.28 -17.13
C ALA A 43 -7.55 0.12 -15.61
N GLU A 44 -8.58 -0.47 -14.99
CA GLU A 44 -8.60 -0.72 -13.55
C GLU A 44 -7.62 -1.84 -13.14
N TYR A 45 -7.41 -2.86 -13.98
CA TYR A 45 -6.36 -3.85 -13.76
C TYR A 45 -4.96 -3.22 -13.81
N ASP A 46 -4.67 -2.43 -14.86
CA ASP A 46 -3.39 -1.71 -15.01
C ASP A 46 -3.17 -0.72 -13.85
N TYR A 47 -4.25 -0.09 -13.36
CA TYR A 47 -4.21 0.77 -12.18
C TYR A 47 -3.81 0.00 -10.92
N CYS A 48 -4.35 -1.20 -10.70
CA CYS A 48 -4.00 -2.05 -9.56
C CYS A 48 -2.52 -2.46 -9.60
N VAL A 49 -2.01 -2.86 -10.77
CA VAL A 49 -0.60 -3.21 -10.97
C VAL A 49 0.30 -2.00 -10.70
N THR A 50 -0.01 -0.85 -11.31
CA THR A 50 0.74 0.40 -11.10
C THR A 50 0.78 0.81 -9.63
N ARG A 51 -0.34 0.62 -8.91
CA ARG A 51 -0.42 0.93 -7.47
C ARG A 51 0.44 -0.03 -6.64
N ALA A 52 0.49 -1.31 -6.99
CA ALA A 52 1.38 -2.28 -6.35
C ALA A 52 2.86 -1.89 -6.54
N GLU A 53 3.26 -1.59 -7.77
CA GLU A 53 4.63 -1.16 -8.09
C GLU A 53 5.01 0.13 -7.34
N LYS A 54 4.09 1.09 -7.24
CA LYS A 54 4.30 2.32 -6.46
C LYS A 54 4.49 2.02 -4.96
N LEU A 55 3.78 1.03 -4.41
CA LEU A 55 3.98 0.61 -3.02
C LEU A 55 5.37 -0.02 -2.83
N GLU A 56 5.77 -0.93 -3.72
CA GLU A 56 7.11 -1.55 -3.67
C GLU A 56 8.22 -0.50 -3.73
N ASN A 57 8.13 0.46 -4.66
CA ASN A 57 9.07 1.57 -4.77
C ASN A 57 9.17 2.39 -3.47
N LYS A 58 8.04 2.69 -2.83
CA LYS A 58 8.01 3.38 -1.53
C LYS A 58 8.66 2.55 -0.43
N VAL A 59 8.44 1.24 -0.42
CA VAL A 59 9.05 0.30 0.54
C VAL A 59 10.57 0.25 0.38
N TYR A 60 11.10 0.23 -0.85
CA TYR A 60 12.55 0.29 -1.09
C TYR A 60 13.17 1.58 -0.56
N ILE A 61 12.53 2.73 -0.80
CA ILE A 61 12.99 4.02 -0.26
C ILE A 61 13.05 3.98 1.27
N LEU A 62 12.00 3.46 1.91
CA LEU A 62 11.96 3.34 3.36
C LEU A 62 13.05 2.39 3.88
N LEU A 63 13.31 1.27 3.19
CA LEU A 63 14.34 0.31 3.58
C LEU A 63 15.75 0.92 3.50
N ALA A 64 16.03 1.74 2.49
CA ALA A 64 17.27 2.51 2.41
C ALA A 64 17.40 3.50 3.58
N ALA A 65 16.32 4.20 3.93
CA ALA A 65 16.31 5.10 5.08
C ALA A 65 16.50 4.34 6.42
N CYS A 66 15.92 3.15 6.56
CA CYS A 66 16.14 2.28 7.71
C CYS A 66 17.62 1.87 7.86
N ALA A 67 18.33 1.64 6.75
CA ALA A 67 19.76 1.34 6.79
C ALA A 67 20.57 2.51 7.39
N PHE A 68 20.22 3.75 7.04
CA PHE A 68 20.84 4.94 7.64
C PHE A 68 20.55 5.04 9.15
N VAL A 69 19.29 4.81 9.56
CA VAL A 69 18.90 4.76 10.99
C VAL A 69 19.65 3.66 11.73
N PHE A 70 19.85 2.51 11.11
CA PHE A 70 20.63 1.42 11.68
C PHE A 70 22.08 1.84 11.95
N THR A 71 22.73 2.54 11.01
CA THR A 71 24.08 3.07 11.21
C THR A 71 24.15 4.05 12.39
N LEU A 72 23.18 4.98 12.50
CA LEU A 72 23.11 5.91 13.63
C LEU A 72 22.93 5.18 14.96
N LEU A 73 22.07 4.15 14.97
CA LEU A 73 21.84 3.31 16.14
C LEU A 73 23.11 2.56 16.55
N THR A 74 23.87 1.98 15.61
CA THR A 74 25.13 1.31 15.91
C THR A 74 26.16 2.27 16.51
N THR A 75 26.22 3.52 16.04
CA THR A 75 27.07 4.55 16.65
C THR A 75 26.68 4.82 18.11
N GLN A 76 25.38 4.88 18.42
CA GLN A 76 24.92 5.03 19.81
C GLN A 76 25.26 3.81 20.67
N ILE A 77 25.17 2.59 20.12
CA ILE A 77 25.56 1.37 20.83
C ILE A 77 27.07 1.37 21.13
N GLU A 78 27.92 1.78 20.19
CA GLU A 78 29.38 1.88 20.41
C GLU A 78 29.72 2.83 21.57
N LYS A 79 28.96 3.92 21.74
CA LYS A 79 29.13 4.86 22.84
C LYS A 79 28.86 4.23 24.21
N VAL A 80 27.94 3.27 24.30
CA VAL A 80 27.73 2.48 25.53
C VAL A 80 29.02 1.76 25.93
N GLY A 81 29.75 1.19 24.96
CA GLY A 81 31.02 0.52 25.22
C GLY A 81 32.14 1.45 25.74
N LYS A 82 31.98 2.76 25.56
CA LYS A 82 32.93 3.80 26.02
C LYS A 82 32.48 4.50 27.30
N MET A 83 31.34 4.10 27.89
CA MET A 83 30.82 4.71 29.10
C MET A 83 31.77 4.53 30.28
N LYS A 84 32.11 5.65 30.93
CA LYS A 84 32.82 5.64 32.20
C LYS A 84 31.84 5.38 33.35
N LEU A 85 32.35 4.85 34.45
CA LEU A 85 31.57 4.70 35.68
C LEU A 85 31.06 6.07 36.15
N PRO A 86 29.78 6.20 36.52
CA PRO A 86 29.19 7.47 36.91
C PRO A 86 29.85 8.00 38.19
N GLN A 87 30.22 9.27 38.20
CA GLN A 87 30.84 9.94 39.34
C GLN A 87 29.80 10.70 40.18
N SER A 88 28.63 10.99 39.61
CA SER A 88 27.53 11.70 40.28
C SER A 88 26.20 10.97 40.14
N GLY A 89 25.26 11.23 41.07
CA GLY A 89 23.92 10.67 41.02
C GLY A 89 23.12 11.10 39.78
N TYR A 90 23.35 12.33 39.29
CA TYR A 90 22.71 12.85 38.08
C TYR A 90 23.19 12.12 36.81
N GLU A 91 24.49 11.81 36.72
CA GLU A 91 25.03 10.99 35.61
C GLU A 91 24.44 9.58 35.61
N LEU A 92 24.28 8.94 36.77
CA LEU A 92 23.69 7.62 36.87
C LEU A 92 22.25 7.61 36.35
N VAL A 93 21.44 8.61 36.70
CA VAL A 93 20.07 8.77 36.17
C VAL A 93 20.09 8.99 34.65
N GLY A 94 20.98 9.84 34.15
CA GLY A 94 21.13 10.09 32.72
C GLY A 94 21.51 8.82 31.93
N ILE A 95 22.43 8.01 32.44
CA ILE A 95 22.83 6.73 31.85
C ILE A 95 21.65 5.75 31.82
N ILE A 96 20.87 5.63 32.90
CA ILE A 96 19.69 4.76 32.94
C ILE A 96 18.69 5.17 31.87
N ILE A 97 18.36 6.47 31.77
CA ILE A 97 17.45 7.00 30.75
C ILE A 97 17.99 6.71 29.34
N TYR A 98 19.28 6.95 29.11
CA TYR A 98 19.93 6.68 27.84
C TYR A 98 19.82 5.20 27.43
N VAL A 99 20.13 4.27 28.34
CA VAL A 99 20.06 2.82 28.07
C VAL A 99 18.62 2.38 27.78
N ILE A 100 17.63 2.88 28.53
CA ILE A 100 16.21 2.58 28.28
C ILE A 100 15.80 3.07 26.89
N LEU A 101 16.11 4.33 26.56
CA LEU A 101 15.81 4.91 25.24
C LEU A 101 16.51 4.14 24.11
N LEU A 102 17.74 3.69 24.33
CA LEU A 102 18.49 2.91 23.36
C LEU A 102 17.84 1.55 23.10
N ILE A 103 17.42 0.84 24.16
CA ILE A 103 16.70 -0.44 24.03
C ILE A 103 15.39 -0.23 23.26
N VAL A 104 14.63 0.81 23.58
CA VAL A 104 13.38 1.15 22.86
C VAL A 104 13.68 1.45 21.39
N ALA A 105 14.74 2.20 21.08
CA ALA A 105 15.14 2.50 19.71
C ALA A 105 15.55 1.24 18.93
N VAL A 106 16.29 0.32 19.56
CA VAL A 106 16.70 -0.96 18.95
C VAL A 106 15.47 -1.80 18.61
N ILE A 107 14.57 -2.01 19.58
CA ILE A 107 13.35 -2.82 19.38
C ILE A 107 12.46 -2.19 18.31
N GLY A 108 12.29 -0.86 18.35
CA GLY A 108 11.51 -0.11 17.37
C GLY A 108 12.07 -0.26 15.95
N ASN A 109 13.38 -0.10 15.78
CA ASN A 109 14.03 -0.20 14.48
C ASN A 109 13.98 -1.64 13.92
N VAL A 110 14.24 -2.67 14.74
CA VAL A 110 14.11 -4.07 14.33
C VAL A 110 12.67 -4.39 13.95
N GLY A 111 11.69 -3.96 14.74
CA GLY A 111 10.26 -4.17 14.45
C GLY A 111 9.83 -3.50 13.14
N MET A 112 10.33 -2.30 12.87
CA MET A 112 10.10 -1.58 11.62
C MET A 112 10.72 -2.31 10.44
N LEU A 113 11.98 -2.74 10.54
CA LEU A 113 12.69 -3.45 9.48
C LEU A 113 11.98 -4.76 9.11
N VAL A 114 11.56 -5.54 10.11
CA VAL A 114 10.79 -6.78 9.87
C VAL A 114 9.48 -6.50 9.16
N ARG A 115 8.74 -5.46 9.55
CA ARG A 115 7.48 -5.09 8.88
C ARG A 115 7.70 -4.60 7.45
N THR A 116 8.72 -3.78 7.22
CA THR A 116 9.09 -3.25 5.90
C THR A 116 9.52 -4.39 4.96
N VAL A 117 10.33 -5.34 5.43
CA VAL A 117 10.69 -6.53 4.65
C VAL A 117 9.47 -7.42 4.39
N ASN A 118 8.57 -7.59 5.37
CA ASN A 118 7.33 -8.34 5.17
C ASN A 118 6.39 -7.70 4.13
N LEU A 119 6.46 -6.37 3.90
CA LEU A 119 5.74 -5.70 2.83
C LEU A 119 6.29 -6.06 1.43
N LEU A 120 7.56 -6.44 1.32
CA LEU A 120 8.16 -6.95 0.08
C LEU A 120 7.82 -8.43 -0.17
N LYS A 121 7.21 -9.13 0.80
CA LYS A 121 6.83 -10.52 0.60
C LYS A 121 5.79 -10.58 -0.51
N SER A 122 6.03 -11.46 -1.49
CA SER A 122 5.18 -11.64 -2.67
C SER A 122 3.70 -11.69 -2.28
N VAL A 123 2.95 -10.76 -2.86
CA VAL A 123 1.49 -10.68 -2.75
C VAL A 123 0.90 -11.41 -3.95
N ASN A 124 0.16 -12.49 -3.69
CA ASN A 124 -0.59 -13.16 -4.74
C ASN A 124 -1.83 -12.34 -5.06
N PHE A 125 -1.77 -11.55 -6.13
CA PHE A 125 -2.97 -10.99 -6.74
C PHE A 125 -3.79 -12.11 -7.34
N GLU A 126 -5.10 -12.12 -7.05
CA GLU A 126 -5.99 -13.04 -7.73
C GLU A 126 -6.19 -12.56 -9.16
N ARG A 127 -5.77 -13.39 -10.11
CA ARG A 127 -5.99 -13.12 -11.54
C ARG A 127 -7.36 -13.67 -11.93
N LEU A 128 -8.00 -12.98 -12.87
CA LEU A 128 -9.21 -13.49 -13.50
C LEU A 128 -8.83 -14.76 -14.30
N ASP A 129 -9.37 -15.91 -13.90
CA ASP A 129 -9.14 -17.16 -14.61
C ASP A 129 -10.17 -17.31 -15.74
N ALA A 130 -9.73 -17.08 -16.98
CA ALA A 130 -10.57 -17.29 -18.16
C ALA A 130 -11.00 -18.76 -18.32
N GLY A 131 -10.27 -19.71 -17.70
CA GLY A 131 -10.65 -21.12 -17.63
C GLY A 131 -11.94 -21.35 -16.84
N LEU A 132 -12.28 -20.47 -15.88
CA LEU A 132 -13.53 -20.56 -15.13
C LEU A 132 -14.76 -20.34 -16.03
N VAL A 133 -14.63 -19.44 -17.02
CA VAL A 133 -15.67 -19.17 -18.03
C VAL A 133 -15.86 -20.38 -18.96
N LEU A 134 -14.78 -21.09 -19.27
CA LEU A 134 -14.78 -22.26 -20.16
C LEU A 134 -15.24 -23.54 -19.44
N THR A 135 -15.07 -23.64 -18.12
CA THR A 135 -15.37 -24.85 -17.34
C THR A 135 -16.76 -24.84 -16.69
N GLU A 136 -17.35 -23.68 -16.40
CA GLU A 136 -18.71 -23.58 -15.87
C GLU A 136 -19.83 -23.72 -16.92
N GLY A 137 -19.51 -24.05 -18.18
CA GLY A 137 -20.52 -24.27 -19.22
C GLY A 137 -21.22 -23.01 -19.73
N LEU A 138 -20.67 -21.83 -19.43
CA LEU A 138 -21.15 -20.54 -19.95
C LEU A 138 -21.05 -20.33 -21.48
N PRO A 139 -20.30 -21.08 -22.31
CA PRO A 139 -20.31 -20.89 -23.76
C PRO A 139 -21.68 -21.13 -24.41
N ASP A 140 -22.55 -21.92 -23.77
CA ASP A 140 -23.89 -22.28 -24.28
C ASP A 140 -25.02 -21.42 -23.67
N GLU A 141 -24.68 -20.49 -22.77
CA GLU A 141 -25.60 -19.54 -22.13
C GLU A 141 -25.78 -18.27 -22.96
N LYS A 142 -26.86 -17.50 -22.71
CA LYS A 142 -27.06 -16.21 -23.39
C LYS A 142 -25.93 -15.25 -23.04
N ASP A 143 -25.42 -14.50 -24.02
CA ASP A 143 -24.36 -13.49 -23.87
C ASP A 143 -24.55 -12.58 -22.64
N THR A 144 -25.80 -12.19 -22.35
CA THR A 144 -26.15 -11.37 -21.17
C THR A 144 -25.87 -12.05 -19.82
N THR A 145 -26.04 -13.37 -19.70
CA THR A 145 -25.70 -14.15 -18.49
C THR A 145 -24.19 -14.23 -18.32
N VAL A 146 -23.47 -14.49 -19.40
CA VAL A 146 -22.00 -14.60 -19.43
C VAL A 146 -21.34 -13.29 -19.03
N VAL A 147 -21.78 -12.17 -19.60
CA VAL A 147 -21.29 -10.82 -19.26
C VAL A 147 -21.56 -10.49 -17.79
N ARG A 148 -22.75 -10.83 -17.27
CA ARG A 148 -23.09 -10.56 -15.87
C ARG A 148 -22.29 -11.42 -14.89
N PHE A 149 -21.94 -12.64 -15.27
CA PHE A 149 -21.09 -13.53 -14.48
C PHE A 149 -19.65 -13.03 -14.46
N ILE A 150 -19.06 -12.74 -15.62
CA ILE A 150 -17.70 -12.19 -15.75
C ILE A 150 -17.58 -10.86 -15.00
N GLY A 151 -18.58 -9.98 -15.13
CA GLY A 151 -18.61 -8.70 -14.41
C GLY A 151 -18.61 -8.87 -12.90
N ARG A 152 -19.38 -9.82 -12.35
CA ARG A 152 -19.35 -10.12 -10.91
C ARG A 152 -18.00 -10.69 -10.46
N LEU A 153 -17.44 -11.64 -11.24
CA LEU A 153 -16.16 -12.24 -10.93
C LEU A 153 -15.07 -11.17 -10.90
N TYR A 154 -15.08 -10.26 -11.88
CA TYR A 154 -14.17 -9.14 -11.96
C TYR A 154 -14.27 -8.23 -10.74
N VAL A 155 -15.47 -7.71 -10.42
CA VAL A 155 -15.68 -6.82 -9.27
C VAL A 155 -15.20 -7.47 -7.97
N GLN A 156 -15.54 -8.74 -7.74
CA GLN A 156 -15.15 -9.46 -6.53
C GLN A 156 -13.62 -9.60 -6.41
N ARG A 157 -12.93 -9.91 -7.51
CA ARG A 157 -11.46 -10.04 -7.51
C ARG A 157 -10.78 -8.69 -7.35
N THR A 158 -11.31 -7.64 -7.97
CA THR A 158 -10.79 -6.28 -7.83
C THR A 158 -10.95 -5.73 -6.43
N GLU A 159 -12.12 -5.91 -5.80
CA GLU A 159 -12.34 -5.56 -4.40
C GLU A 159 -11.34 -6.26 -3.47
N LYS A 160 -11.09 -7.56 -3.69
CA LYS A 160 -10.12 -8.32 -2.91
C LYS A 160 -8.69 -7.82 -3.10
N ASN A 161 -8.28 -7.59 -4.34
CA ASN A 161 -6.94 -7.08 -4.66
C ASN A 161 -6.72 -5.66 -4.09
N ASN A 162 -7.74 -4.80 -4.16
CA ASN A 162 -7.71 -3.47 -3.55
C ASN A 162 -7.62 -3.53 -2.03
N ALA A 163 -8.35 -4.43 -1.37
CA ALA A 163 -8.27 -4.61 0.07
C ALA A 163 -6.88 -5.10 0.53
N ILE A 164 -6.25 -6.00 -0.24
CA ILE A 164 -4.87 -6.44 0.02
C ILE A 164 -3.89 -5.26 -0.09
N LEU A 165 -4.01 -4.46 -1.15
CA LEU A 165 -3.19 -3.26 -1.35
C LEU A 165 -3.39 -2.24 -0.22
N GLU A 166 -4.63 -1.96 0.16
CA GLU A 166 -4.96 -1.00 1.22
C GLU A 166 -4.40 -1.43 2.58
N LYS A 167 -4.45 -2.72 2.89
CA LYS A 167 -3.77 -3.28 4.07
C LYS A 167 -2.26 -3.07 4.00
N GLY A 168 -1.65 -3.28 2.83
CA GLY A 168 -0.23 -3.00 2.57
C GLY A 168 0.13 -1.54 2.83
N TYR A 169 -0.63 -0.60 2.27
CA TYR A 169 -0.45 0.84 2.51
C TYR A 169 -0.64 1.22 3.98
N THR A 170 -1.61 0.62 4.67
CA THR A 170 -1.83 0.87 6.11
C THR A 170 -0.62 0.45 6.95
N VAL A 171 -0.06 -0.73 6.65
CA VAL A 171 1.16 -1.21 7.33
C VAL A 171 2.35 -0.32 6.97
N PHE A 172 2.48 0.08 5.70
CA PHE A 172 3.54 0.99 5.24
C PHE A 172 3.49 2.33 5.97
N ASN A 173 2.32 2.97 6.06
CA ASN A 173 2.16 4.24 6.77
C ASN A 173 2.54 4.12 8.24
N LYS A 174 2.17 3.02 8.91
CA LYS A 174 2.62 2.75 10.28
C LYS A 174 4.14 2.60 10.38
N CYS A 175 4.80 2.02 9.38
CA CYS A 175 6.26 1.97 9.35
C CYS A 175 6.88 3.36 9.19
N VAL A 176 6.29 4.23 8.36
CA VAL A 176 6.72 5.63 8.22
C VAL A 176 6.54 6.41 9.52
N ASP A 177 5.42 6.24 10.22
CA ASP A 177 5.19 6.88 11.51
C ASP A 177 6.23 6.43 12.55
N LEU A 178 6.49 5.11 12.63
CA LEU A 178 7.54 4.56 13.49
C LEU A 178 8.93 5.06 13.10
N PHE A 179 9.19 5.26 11.80
CA PHE A 179 10.44 5.83 11.31
C PHE A 179 10.65 7.25 11.85
N CYS A 180 9.63 8.11 11.74
CA CYS A 180 9.67 9.47 12.30
C CYS A 180 9.96 9.46 13.81
N VAL A 181 9.27 8.60 14.57
CA VAL A 181 9.52 8.45 16.01
C VAL A 181 10.94 7.98 16.28
N SER A 182 11.46 7.01 15.51
CA SER A 182 12.83 6.50 15.66
C SER A 182 13.87 7.60 15.46
N ILE A 183 13.66 8.50 14.49
CA ILE A 183 14.56 9.66 14.27
C ILE A 183 14.55 10.59 15.48
N ILE A 184 13.37 10.91 16.02
CA ILE A 184 13.25 11.79 17.19
C ILE A 184 13.96 11.16 18.40
N VAL A 185 13.78 9.86 18.64
CA VAL A 185 14.46 9.14 19.74
C VAL A 185 15.97 9.13 19.53
N LEU A 186 16.46 8.93 18.31
CA LEU A 186 17.90 8.98 18.01
C LEU A 186 18.50 10.37 18.24
N ILE A 187 17.78 11.44 17.89
CA ILE A 187 18.20 12.82 18.19
C ILE A 187 18.27 13.03 19.70
N ALA A 188 17.26 12.59 20.45
CA ALA A 188 17.27 12.68 21.91
C ALA A 188 18.46 11.90 22.52
N LEU A 189 18.72 10.68 22.04
CA LEU A 189 19.88 9.89 22.43
C LEU A 189 21.20 10.62 22.14
N ALA A 190 21.34 11.24 20.97
CA ALA A 190 22.52 12.02 20.63
C ALA A 190 22.73 13.21 21.58
N ILE A 191 21.66 13.93 21.93
CA ILE A 191 21.72 15.05 22.88
C ILE A 191 22.14 14.55 24.27
N ILE A 192 21.49 13.51 24.78
CA ILE A 192 21.81 12.94 26.10
C ILE A 192 23.26 12.42 26.13
N SER A 193 23.71 11.79 25.05
CA SER A 193 25.10 11.36 24.89
C SER A 193 26.09 12.51 25.00
N ILE A 194 25.81 13.67 24.41
CA ILE A 194 26.68 14.86 24.53
C ILE A 194 26.73 15.33 25.99
N PHE A 195 25.58 15.40 26.67
CA PHE A 195 25.53 15.78 28.10
C PHE A 195 26.29 14.81 29.01
N LEU A 196 26.31 13.52 28.68
CA LEU A 196 27.05 12.50 29.40
C LEU A 196 28.55 12.44 29.02
N GLY A 197 28.99 13.24 28.04
CA GLY A 197 30.39 13.24 27.58
C GLY A 197 30.80 11.99 26.79
N LEU A 198 29.86 11.39 26.03
CA LEU A 198 30.01 10.15 25.25
C LEU A 198 30.19 10.37 23.75
#